data_AF-M5TAK8-F1
#
_entry.id   AF-M5TAK8-F1
#
_cell.length_a   1.000
_cell.length_b   1.000
_cell.length_c   1.000
_cell.angle_alpha   90.00
_cell.angle_beta   90.00
_cell.angle_gamma   90.00
#
_symmetry.space_group_name_H-M   'P 1'
#
loop_
_entity.id
_entity.type
_entity.pdbx_description
1 polymer ?
#
loop_
_entity_poly.entity_id
_entity_poly.type
_entity_poly.pdbx_seq_one_letter_code
_entity_poly.pdbx_strand_id
1 'polypeptide(L)'
;MAVRLNVLILRPTGGGSSWHAHCDDLLGHVLGRPGIDVTLLERLPIAGEESTEMLALESIGGHAACLAWEAPQKVLDDLDRAGRPMTRRPHADDPGAGHDGEPTAESGVNSSLSGNLAANSSHAESTNGDRSRGRMYFFDMRQNQNAAEVLDSLVSLLKTLQVPTFQIGGSTPILAPASPSPANPAAAKTAASEPVPPEPAAPKPAAHSVDSSEADVKPAAPATSPNRSSATASERSTSDELDRLVDQLDELDI
;
A
#
# COMPACT_ATOMS: atom_id res chain seq x y z
N MET A 1 5.32 19.66 -13.76
CA MET A 1 6.08 18.65 -12.99
C MET A 1 5.20 17.43 -12.84
N ALA A 2 5.74 16.23 -13.07
CA ALA A 2 5.00 15.01 -12.78
C ALA A 2 4.82 14.89 -11.26
N VAL A 3 3.57 14.78 -10.80
CA VAL A 3 3.27 14.55 -9.38
C VAL A 3 3.61 13.10 -9.06
N ARG A 4 4.42 12.89 -8.01
CA ARG A 4 4.74 11.57 -7.47
C ARG A 4 4.02 11.39 -6.14
N LEU A 5 3.43 10.22 -5.94
CA LEU A 5 2.81 9.80 -4.69
C LEU A 5 3.74 8.79 -4.03
N ASN A 6 4.24 9.12 -2.84
CA ASN A 6 4.97 8.17 -2.02
C ASN A 6 3.96 7.21 -1.38
N VAL A 7 4.23 5.91 -1.44
CA VAL A 7 3.37 4.87 -0.88
C VAL A 7 4.19 4.10 0.15
N LEU A 8 3.80 4.24 1.40
CA LEU A 8 4.36 3.54 2.54
C LEU A 8 3.58 2.25 2.76
N ILE A 9 4.26 1.11 2.69
CA ILE A 9 3.70 -0.19 3.03
C ILE A 9 4.31 -0.62 4.36
N LEU A 10 3.51 -0.69 5.42
CA LEU A 10 3.95 -1.17 6.72
C LEU A 10 3.71 -2.67 6.80
N ARG A 11 4.75 -3.49 6.93
CA ARG A 11 4.55 -4.94 7.09
C ARG A 11 3.79 -5.23 8.40
N PRO A 12 2.84 -6.18 8.38
CA PRO A 12 2.14 -6.58 9.60
C PRO A 12 3.12 -7.27 10.55
N THR A 13 3.20 -6.79 11.79
CA THR A 13 4.01 -7.44 12.82
C THR A 13 3.29 -8.68 13.35
N GLY A 14 3.89 -9.86 13.21
CA GLY A 14 3.42 -11.08 13.89
C GLY A 14 2.22 -11.79 13.26
N GLY A 15 1.95 -11.62 11.96
CA GLY A 15 0.92 -12.35 11.23
C GLY A 15 1.49 -13.53 10.45
N GLY A 16 0.77 -14.66 10.40
CA GLY A 16 1.17 -15.84 9.60
C GLY A 16 1.38 -15.53 8.10
N SER A 17 1.92 -16.52 7.37
CA SER A 17 2.36 -16.41 5.97
C SER A 17 1.37 -15.77 4.98
N SER A 18 0.06 -15.82 5.26
CA SER A 18 -0.98 -15.27 4.38
C SER A 18 -0.91 -13.74 4.24
N TRP A 19 -0.56 -13.02 5.31
CA TRP A 19 -0.49 -11.56 5.27
C TRP A 19 0.74 -11.07 4.51
N HIS A 20 1.85 -11.80 4.64
CA HIS A 20 3.05 -11.55 3.85
C HIS A 20 2.80 -11.81 2.36
N ALA A 21 2.14 -12.92 2.01
CA ALA A 21 1.76 -13.20 0.63
C ALA A 21 0.88 -12.10 0.03
N HIS A 22 -0.07 -11.58 0.81
CA HIS A 22 -0.92 -10.48 0.38
C HIS A 22 -0.14 -9.16 0.20
N CYS A 23 0.79 -8.87 1.11
CA CYS A 23 1.68 -7.72 1.01
C CYS A 23 2.58 -7.80 -0.24
N ASP A 24 3.13 -8.98 -0.53
CA ASP A 24 3.98 -9.19 -1.71
C ASP A 24 3.17 -9.10 -3.02
N ASP A 25 1.93 -9.59 -3.05
CA ASP A 25 1.02 -9.42 -4.18
C ASP A 25 0.69 -7.93 -4.43
N LEU A 26 0.35 -7.19 -3.38
CA LEU A 26 0.14 -5.75 -3.45
C LEU A 26 1.40 -5.03 -3.97
N LEU A 27 2.56 -5.38 -3.44
CA LEU A 27 3.84 -4.83 -3.88
C LEU A 27 4.06 -5.08 -5.38
N GLY A 28 3.78 -6.30 -5.86
CA GLY A 28 3.87 -6.65 -7.28
C GLY A 28 2.97 -5.80 -8.19
N HIS A 29 1.81 -5.37 -7.69
CA HIS A 29 0.86 -4.54 -8.44
C HIS A 29 1.26 -3.06 -8.49
N VAL A 30 1.83 -2.54 -7.40
CA VAL A 30 2.16 -1.12 -7.24
C VAL A 30 3.57 -0.82 -7.77
N LEU A 31 4.49 -1.78 -7.69
CA LEU A 31 5.88 -1.61 -8.11
C LEU A 31 5.98 -1.40 -9.63
N GLY A 32 6.76 -0.39 -10.04
CA GLY A 32 6.93 -0.02 -11.45
C GLY A 32 5.80 0.83 -12.05
N ARG A 33 4.79 1.23 -11.24
CA ARG A 33 3.74 2.13 -11.71
C ARG A 33 4.26 3.57 -11.83
N PRO A 34 3.99 4.27 -12.94
CA PRO A 34 4.48 5.63 -13.14
C PRO A 34 3.84 6.60 -12.14
N GLY A 35 4.67 7.40 -11.49
CA GLY A 35 4.23 8.39 -10.51
C GLY A 35 3.93 7.84 -9.12
N ILE A 36 4.19 6.55 -8.87
CA ILE A 36 4.07 5.94 -7.55
C ILE A 36 5.44 5.47 -7.08
N ASP A 37 5.85 5.91 -5.91
CA ASP A 37 7.11 5.52 -5.27
C ASP A 37 6.83 4.69 -4.04
N VAL A 38 7.17 3.40 -4.08
CA VAL A 38 6.89 2.48 -2.98
C VAL A 38 8.07 2.42 -2.03
N THR A 39 7.78 2.57 -0.73
CA THR A 39 8.72 2.34 0.36
C THR A 39 8.11 1.29 1.28
N LEU A 40 8.80 0.15 1.40
CA LEU A 40 8.43 -0.91 2.32
C LEU A 40 9.14 -0.68 3.65
N LEU A 41 8.38 -0.64 4.74
CA LEU A 41 8.91 -0.54 6.09
C LEU A 41 8.49 -1.80 6.87
N GLU A 42 9.44 -2.40 7.58
CA GLU A 42 9.13 -3.52 8.46
C GLU A 42 8.51 -3.03 9.75
N ARG A 43 9.03 -1.92 10.26
CA ARG A 43 8.55 -1.24 11.46
C ARG A 43 8.66 0.27 11.30
N LEU A 44 7.86 1.01 12.05
CA LEU A 44 8.09 2.44 12.21
C LEU A 44 9.26 2.66 13.20
N PRO A 45 10.27 3.47 12.83
CA PRO A 45 11.42 3.69 13.68
C PRO A 45 11.03 4.49 14.92
N ILE A 46 11.72 4.23 16.03
CA ILE A 46 11.55 5.00 17.26
C ILE A 46 12.46 6.24 17.19
N ALA A 47 12.01 7.39 17.71
CA ALA A 47 12.86 8.58 17.79
C ALA A 47 14.21 8.30 18.47
N GLY A 48 15.27 8.80 17.85
CA GLY A 48 16.64 8.67 18.34
C GLY A 48 17.37 7.40 17.88
N GLU A 49 16.69 6.52 17.14
CA GLU A 49 17.31 5.35 16.52
C GLU A 49 17.85 5.71 15.12
N GLU A 50 19.16 5.52 14.90
CA GLU A 50 19.77 5.63 13.57
C GLU A 50 19.47 4.36 12.75
N SER A 51 18.21 4.20 12.34
CA SER A 51 17.76 3.08 11.49
C SER A 51 17.71 3.48 10.01
N THR A 52 17.97 2.53 9.11
CA THR A 52 17.76 2.69 7.67
C THR A 52 16.32 3.12 7.33
N GLU A 53 15.35 2.69 8.15
CA GLU A 53 13.94 3.09 8.02
C GLU A 53 13.75 4.59 8.28
N MET A 54 14.56 5.18 9.17
CA MET A 54 14.55 6.62 9.41
C MET A 54 14.94 7.37 8.14
N LEU A 55 16.03 6.97 7.49
CA LEU A 55 16.49 7.58 6.22
C LEU A 55 15.42 7.46 5.12
N ALA A 56 14.75 6.32 5.04
CA ALA A 56 13.63 6.14 4.12
C ALA A 56 12.51 7.12 4.42
N LEU A 57 12.09 7.28 5.68
CA LEU A 57 11.09 8.28 6.08
C LEU A 57 11.56 9.73 5.86
N GLU A 58 12.85 10.03 6.02
CA GLU A 58 13.40 11.36 5.74
C GLU A 58 13.31 11.72 4.25
N SER A 59 13.45 10.73 3.38
CA SER A 59 13.35 10.94 1.93
C SER A 59 11.92 11.25 1.47
N ILE A 60 10.92 10.95 2.30
CA ILE A 60 9.50 11.14 1.96
C ILE A 60 9.11 12.60 2.14
N GLY A 61 9.07 13.32 1.02
CA GLY A 61 8.52 14.66 0.94
C GLY A 61 7.06 14.69 0.45
N GLY A 62 6.27 15.62 0.98
CA GLY A 62 5.00 16.02 0.36
C GLY A 62 3.80 15.12 0.67
N HIS A 63 3.36 14.32 -0.30
CA HIS A 63 2.14 13.50 -0.20
C HIS A 63 2.52 12.04 -0.09
N ALA A 64 2.01 11.39 0.96
CA ALA A 64 2.23 9.97 1.21
C ALA A 64 0.89 9.25 1.35
N ALA A 65 0.77 8.07 0.78
CA ALA A 65 -0.28 7.11 1.11
C ALA A 65 0.31 6.03 2.01
N CYS A 66 -0.43 5.61 3.03
CA CYS A 66 -0.06 4.59 3.99
C CYS A 66 -0.96 3.38 3.82
N LEU A 67 -0.35 2.24 3.57
CA LEU A 67 -0.98 0.94 3.52
C LEU A 67 -0.56 0.20 4.79
N ALA A 68 -1.48 0.12 5.74
CA ALA A 68 -1.21 -0.41 7.06
C ALA A 68 -2.27 -1.41 7.49
N TRP A 69 -1.86 -2.34 8.36
CA TRP A 69 -2.72 -3.29 9.07
C TRP A 69 -3.06 -2.84 10.48
N GLU A 70 -2.63 -1.64 10.85
CA GLU A 70 -2.89 -1.02 12.14
C GLU A 70 -3.84 0.16 11.99
N ALA A 71 -4.44 0.57 13.11
CA ALA A 71 -5.33 1.72 13.12
C ALA A 71 -4.57 2.99 12.68
N PRO A 72 -5.16 3.84 11.83
CA PRO A 72 -4.51 5.06 11.34
C PRO A 72 -3.96 5.96 12.45
N GLN A 73 -4.69 6.06 13.58
CA GLN A 73 -4.29 6.87 14.71
C GLN A 73 -2.97 6.39 15.31
N LYS A 74 -2.80 5.07 15.47
CA LYS A 74 -1.57 4.48 16.01
C LYS A 74 -0.37 4.78 15.11
N VAL A 75 -0.55 4.64 13.79
CA VAL A 75 0.50 4.95 12.81
C VAL A 75 0.88 6.44 12.84
N LEU A 76 -0.09 7.34 12.99
CA LEU A 76 0.17 8.77 13.13
C LEU A 76 0.92 9.09 14.42
N ASP A 77 0.52 8.48 15.54
CA ASP A 77 1.19 8.66 16.83
C ASP A 77 2.64 8.13 16.77
N ASP A 78 2.88 7.01 16.08
CA ASP A 78 4.22 6.44 15.87
C ASP A 78 5.08 7.33 14.95
N LEU A 79 4.50 7.92 13.91
CA LEU A 79 5.20 8.89 13.03
C LEU A 79 5.52 10.20 13.75
N ASP A 80 4.61 10.70 14.58
CA ASP A 80 4.85 11.87 15.43
C ASP A 80 5.99 11.58 16.41
N ARG A 81 5.96 10.40 17.04
CA ARG A 81 7.03 9.92 17.90
C ARG A 81 8.35 9.77 17.14
N ALA A 82 8.35 9.40 15.86
CA ALA A 82 9.54 9.35 15.02
C ALA A 82 10.06 10.74 14.59
N GLY A 83 9.38 11.82 14.96
CA GLY A 83 9.74 13.20 14.57
C GLY A 83 9.29 13.58 13.16
N ARG A 84 8.33 12.85 12.59
CA ARG A 84 7.73 13.10 11.27
C ARG A 84 6.22 13.31 11.40
N PRO A 85 5.78 14.43 11.99
CA PRO A 85 4.35 14.72 12.10
C PRO A 85 3.74 14.88 10.70
N MET A 86 2.77 14.03 10.38
CA MET A 86 1.99 14.12 9.16
C MET A 86 0.52 14.40 9.47
N THR A 87 -0.14 15.13 8.57
CA THR A 87 -1.56 15.45 8.70
C THR A 87 -2.38 14.47 7.87
N ARG A 88 -3.24 13.69 8.52
CA ARG A 88 -4.19 12.79 7.84
C ARG A 88 -5.14 13.60 6.96
N ARG A 89 -5.36 13.15 5.73
CA ARG A 89 -6.33 13.72 4.81
C ARG A 89 -7.39 12.68 4.47
N PRO A 90 -8.68 13.02 4.60
CA PRO A 90 -9.75 12.12 4.25
C PRO A 90 -9.80 11.89 2.73
N HIS A 91 -10.15 10.67 2.33
CA HIS A 91 -10.46 10.27 0.96
C HIS A 91 -11.57 9.22 0.94
N ALA A 92 -12.01 8.81 -0.26
CA ALA A 92 -13.14 7.90 -0.44
C ALA A 92 -13.03 6.60 0.39
N ASP A 93 -11.83 6.01 0.47
CA ASP A 93 -11.60 4.73 1.15
C ASP A 93 -10.99 4.90 2.55
N ASP A 94 -11.13 6.09 3.16
CA ASP A 94 -10.46 6.38 4.43
C ASP A 94 -11.29 5.81 5.58
N PRO A 95 -10.75 4.89 6.41
CA PRO A 95 -11.49 4.15 7.46
C PRO A 95 -11.99 5.02 8.63
N GLY A 96 -11.98 6.35 8.50
CA GLY A 96 -12.48 7.31 9.48
C GLY A 96 -13.25 8.49 8.89
N ALA A 97 -13.38 8.58 7.56
CA ALA A 97 -14.10 9.70 6.91
C ALA A 97 -15.60 9.76 7.27
N GLY A 98 -16.14 8.72 7.90
CA GLY A 98 -17.51 8.67 8.40
C GLY A 98 -17.70 8.89 9.90
N HIS A 99 -16.65 9.13 10.70
CA HIS A 99 -16.79 9.24 12.17
C HIS A 99 -16.70 10.66 12.73
N ASP A 100 -16.32 11.65 11.92
CA ASP A 100 -16.36 13.07 12.31
C ASP A 100 -17.59 13.75 11.71
N GLY A 101 -18.79 13.45 12.22
CA GLY A 101 -19.95 14.27 11.88
C GLY A 101 -21.36 13.71 12.00
N GLU A 102 -21.62 12.53 12.57
CA GLU A 102 -22.98 12.15 12.93
C GLU A 102 -23.22 12.47 14.42
N PRO A 103 -23.86 13.61 14.76
CA PRO A 103 -24.39 13.79 16.11
C PRO A 103 -25.47 12.74 16.29
N THR A 104 -25.17 11.73 17.13
CA THR A 104 -26.12 10.71 17.56
C THR A 104 -27.35 11.41 18.14
N ALA A 105 -28.38 11.54 17.32
CA ALA A 105 -29.68 12.05 17.70
C ALA A 105 -30.47 10.90 18.32
N GLU A 106 -30.17 10.56 19.59
CA GLU A 106 -31.05 9.70 20.37
C GLU A 106 -31.35 10.29 21.75
N SER A 107 -32.56 10.87 21.82
CA SER A 107 -33.53 10.78 22.90
C SER A 107 -33.10 11.16 24.32
N GLY A 108 -33.45 12.38 24.72
CA GLY A 108 -33.07 12.96 26.00
C GLY A 108 -33.96 12.64 27.19
N VAL A 109 -33.56 13.18 28.34
CA VAL A 109 -34.43 13.77 29.38
C VAL A 109 -33.59 14.65 30.33
N ASN A 110 -33.85 15.96 30.28
CA ASN A 110 -33.93 16.94 31.38
C ASN A 110 -32.69 17.30 32.23
N SER A 111 -32.24 18.57 32.14
CA SER A 111 -32.43 19.61 33.20
C SER A 111 -31.30 20.65 33.23
N SER A 112 -31.62 21.83 32.71
CA SER A 112 -31.39 23.18 33.23
C SER A 112 -30.08 23.60 33.93
N LEU A 113 -29.60 24.76 33.44
CA LEU A 113 -28.86 25.84 34.14
C LEU A 113 -27.35 25.67 34.37
N SER A 114 -26.55 26.24 33.47
CA SER A 114 -25.74 27.46 33.70
C SER A 114 -24.65 27.57 32.66
N GLY A 115 -24.44 28.80 32.17
CA GLY A 115 -23.70 29.07 30.95
C GLY A 115 -22.20 28.78 31.00
N ASN A 116 -21.64 28.68 29.80
CA ASN A 116 -20.45 29.43 29.42
C ASN A 116 -20.45 29.63 27.90
N LEU A 117 -20.50 30.90 27.49
CA LEU A 117 -20.04 31.35 26.18
C LEU A 117 -18.50 31.26 26.19
N ALA A 118 -17.91 30.32 25.46
CA ALA A 118 -16.58 30.43 24.85
C ALA A 118 -16.19 29.11 24.15
N ALA A 119 -15.34 29.22 23.12
CA ALA A 119 -14.85 28.16 22.23
C ALA A 119 -15.79 27.82 21.05
N ASN A 120 -16.00 28.77 20.13
CA ASN A 120 -15.16 29.00 18.94
C ASN A 120 -14.91 27.73 18.13
N SER A 121 -15.77 27.53 17.13
CA SER A 121 -15.40 27.32 15.73
C SER A 121 -13.89 27.25 15.45
N SER A 122 -13.30 26.06 15.53
CA SER A 122 -12.11 25.73 14.75
C SER A 122 -12.55 24.91 13.55
N HIS A 123 -13.29 25.58 12.65
CA HIS A 123 -13.16 25.31 11.23
C HIS A 123 -11.67 25.42 10.97
N ALA A 124 -11.01 24.29 10.69
CA ALA A 124 -9.55 24.20 10.55
C ALA A 124 -9.13 25.02 9.33
N GLU A 125 -9.00 26.31 9.55
CA GLU A 125 -8.33 27.26 8.71
C GLU A 125 -6.95 26.65 8.44
N SER A 126 -6.75 26.24 7.18
CA SER A 126 -5.49 25.74 6.67
C SER A 126 -4.48 26.88 6.76
N THR A 127 -3.94 27.09 7.96
CA THR A 127 -2.96 28.13 8.21
C THR A 127 -1.70 27.78 7.44
N ASN A 128 -1.17 28.78 6.76
CA ASN A 128 -0.05 28.72 5.82
C ASN A 128 1.24 28.08 6.37
N GLY A 129 1.33 27.78 7.68
CA GLY A 129 2.43 27.06 8.33
C GLY A 129 2.38 25.54 8.14
N ASP A 130 1.25 24.98 7.70
CA ASP A 130 1.09 23.53 7.46
C ASP A 130 1.73 23.08 6.13
N ARG A 131 2.27 24.02 5.33
CA ARG A 131 2.96 23.70 4.06
C ARG A 131 4.22 22.84 4.24
N SER A 132 4.76 22.78 5.46
CA SER A 132 5.93 21.97 5.79
C SER A 132 5.57 20.57 6.27
N ARG A 133 4.33 20.32 6.70
CA ARG A 133 3.90 18.99 7.16
C ARG A 133 3.37 18.19 5.99
N GLY A 134 3.82 16.95 5.88
CA GLY A 134 3.37 16.03 4.84
C GLY A 134 1.87 15.75 4.98
N ARG A 135 1.20 15.55 3.84
CA ARG A 135 -0.20 15.05 3.81
C ARG A 135 -0.17 13.55 3.71
N MET A 136 -0.89 12.85 4.59
CA MET A 136 -0.94 11.40 4.60
C MET A 136 -2.36 10.87 4.34
N TYR A 137 -2.47 9.90 3.44
CA TYR A 137 -3.70 9.21 3.07
C TYR A 137 -3.65 7.79 3.62
N PHE A 138 -4.70 7.29 4.26
CA PHE A 138 -4.67 5.99 4.93
C PHE A 138 -5.58 4.97 4.26
N PHE A 139 -5.02 3.79 4.00
CA PHE A 139 -5.71 2.64 3.46
C PHE A 139 -5.59 1.49 4.47
N ASP A 140 -6.74 1.06 5.00
CA ASP A 140 -6.79 -0.08 5.92
C ASP A 140 -6.77 -1.40 5.13
N MET A 141 -5.63 -2.06 5.17
CA MET A 141 -5.41 -3.34 4.48
C MET A 141 -6.10 -4.52 5.16
N ARG A 142 -6.73 -4.32 6.33
CA ARG A 142 -7.59 -5.35 6.96
C ARG A 142 -8.97 -5.38 6.34
N GLN A 143 -9.46 -4.23 5.87
CA GLN A 143 -10.77 -4.10 5.23
C GLN A 143 -10.66 -4.37 3.72
N ASN A 144 -9.59 -3.86 3.10
CA ASN A 144 -9.36 -4.01 1.67
C ASN A 144 -8.39 -5.16 1.40
N GLN A 145 -8.93 -6.35 1.19
CA GLN A 145 -8.13 -7.55 0.85
C GLN A 145 -7.84 -7.68 -0.65
N ASN A 146 -8.34 -6.77 -1.48
CA ASN A 146 -8.12 -6.81 -2.92
C ASN A 146 -7.08 -5.78 -3.34
N ALA A 147 -5.89 -6.25 -3.75
CA ALA A 147 -4.79 -5.39 -4.17
C ALA A 147 -5.15 -4.52 -5.39
N ALA A 148 -6.01 -5.02 -6.29
CA ALA A 148 -6.42 -4.29 -7.48
C ALA A 148 -7.29 -3.07 -7.14
N GLU A 149 -8.22 -3.22 -6.18
CA GLU A 149 -9.08 -2.12 -5.74
C GLU A 149 -8.26 -1.02 -5.05
N VAL A 150 -7.33 -1.41 -4.19
CA VAL A 150 -6.41 -0.46 -3.54
C VAL A 150 -5.58 0.30 -4.58
N LEU A 151 -5.08 -0.40 -5.60
CA LEU A 151 -4.35 0.24 -6.69
C LEU A 151 -5.23 1.23 -7.46
N ASP A 152 -6.46 0.87 -7.79
CA ASP A 152 -7.40 1.78 -8.47
C ASP A 152 -7.67 3.04 -7.64
N SER A 153 -7.83 2.89 -6.32
CA SER A 153 -7.97 4.01 -5.40
C SER A 153 -6.72 4.87 -5.32
N LEU A 154 -5.51 4.29 -5.29
CA LEU A 154 -4.24 5.03 -5.35
C LEU A 154 -4.09 5.81 -6.65
N VAL A 155 -4.44 5.20 -7.79
CA VAL A 155 -4.42 5.86 -9.10
C VAL A 155 -5.45 6.97 -9.16
N SER A 156 -6.64 6.76 -8.60
CA SER A 156 -7.67 7.79 -8.47
C SER A 156 -7.17 8.97 -7.64
N LEU A 157 -6.57 8.69 -6.47
CA LEU A 157 -5.96 9.69 -5.61
C LEU A 157 -4.87 10.48 -6.34
N LEU A 158 -3.98 9.81 -7.07
CA LEU A 158 -2.93 10.45 -7.85
C LEU A 158 -3.51 11.39 -8.91
N LYS A 159 -4.61 11.02 -9.58
CA LYS A 159 -5.32 11.90 -10.51
C LYS A 159 -5.88 13.15 -9.82
N THR A 160 -6.41 13.01 -8.60
CA THR A 160 -6.90 14.18 -7.84
C THR A 160 -5.78 15.13 -7.40
N LEU A 161 -4.58 14.59 -7.17
CA LEU A 161 -3.41 15.37 -6.79
C LEU A 161 -2.76 16.09 -7.98
N GLN A 162 -2.94 15.55 -9.19
CA GLN A 162 -2.51 16.22 -10.41
C GLN A 162 -3.41 17.41 -10.70
N VAL A 163 -2.98 18.60 -10.31
CA VAL A 163 -3.62 19.84 -10.78
C VAL A 163 -3.34 19.97 -12.28
N PRO A 164 -4.36 19.95 -13.15
CA PRO A 164 -4.16 20.18 -14.57
C PRO A 164 -3.70 21.62 -14.74
N THR A 165 -2.40 21.82 -14.97
CA THR A 165 -1.86 23.15 -15.23
C THR A 165 -2.18 23.50 -16.68
N PHE A 166 -3.24 24.26 -16.90
CA PHE A 166 -3.47 24.90 -18.19
C PHE A 166 -2.40 25.99 -18.36
N GLN A 167 -1.59 25.91 -19.41
CA GLN A 167 -0.68 26.99 -19.78
C GLN A 167 -1.49 28.17 -20.30
N ILE A 168 -1.84 29.09 -19.42
CA ILE A 168 -2.40 30.40 -19.78
C ILE A 168 -1.20 31.29 -20.14
N GLY A 169 -0.71 31.23 -21.37
CA GLY A 169 0.43 32.07 -21.76
C GLY A 169 1.24 31.65 -22.99
N GLY A 170 0.60 31.05 -24.00
CA GLY A 170 1.15 31.03 -25.36
C GLY A 170 0.78 32.33 -26.06
N SER A 171 1.56 33.39 -25.86
CA SER A 171 1.52 34.57 -26.71
C SER A 171 1.76 34.16 -28.15
N THR A 172 0.79 34.49 -29.00
CA THR A 172 0.89 34.45 -30.46
C THR A 172 2.06 35.30 -30.94
N PRO A 173 2.90 34.82 -31.88
CA PRO A 173 3.37 35.69 -32.94
C PRO A 173 2.25 35.76 -33.98
N ILE A 174 1.46 36.84 -33.93
CA ILE A 174 0.70 37.31 -35.08
C ILE A 174 1.73 37.70 -36.13
N LEU A 175 1.83 36.91 -37.21
CA LEU A 175 2.14 37.36 -38.57
C LEU A 175 2.06 36.15 -39.51
N ALA A 176 0.85 35.86 -39.99
CA ALA A 176 0.71 35.37 -41.36
C ALA A 176 0.89 36.59 -42.30
N PRO A 177 1.39 36.40 -43.54
CA PRO A 177 0.41 36.08 -44.57
C PRO A 177 0.89 35.11 -45.67
N ALA A 178 -0.14 34.55 -46.32
CA ALA A 178 -0.20 34.10 -47.71
C ALA A 178 0.34 32.70 -48.08
N SER A 179 -0.60 31.76 -48.25
CA SER A 179 -0.56 30.80 -49.37
C SER A 179 -0.74 31.52 -50.71
N PRO A 180 -0.24 30.95 -51.83
CA PRO A 180 -1.20 30.33 -52.74
C PRO A 180 -0.72 29.02 -53.42
N SER A 181 -1.67 28.08 -53.48
CA SER A 181 -2.02 27.20 -54.60
C SER A 181 -1.16 25.98 -55.03
N PRO A 182 -1.82 24.98 -55.70
CA PRO A 182 -1.39 23.58 -55.80
C PRO A 182 -0.86 23.17 -57.20
N ALA A 183 -0.09 22.09 -57.27
CA ALA A 183 0.03 21.22 -58.45
C ALA A 183 0.56 19.82 -58.07
N ASN A 184 -0.28 18.81 -58.27
CA ASN A 184 0.05 17.38 -58.50
C ASN A 184 0.49 17.22 -59.99
N PRO A 185 0.91 16.07 -60.56
CA PRO A 185 1.25 14.74 -60.01
C PRO A 185 2.52 14.06 -60.60
N ALA A 186 2.78 12.82 -60.14
CA ALA A 186 3.27 11.66 -60.89
C ALA A 186 4.77 11.26 -60.94
N ALA A 187 4.95 9.95 -60.68
CA ALA A 187 6.02 9.03 -61.11
C ALA A 187 7.37 9.13 -60.34
N ALA A 188 8.03 8.06 -59.91
CA ALA A 188 7.96 6.67 -60.31
C ALA A 188 8.49 5.72 -59.20
N LYS A 189 7.98 4.48 -59.26
CA LYS A 189 8.54 3.18 -58.88
C LYS A 189 10.05 3.16 -58.52
N THR A 190 10.46 2.28 -57.59
CA THR A 190 11.17 1.00 -57.90
C THR A 190 11.62 0.25 -56.63
N ALA A 191 11.34 -1.06 -56.64
CA ALA A 191 11.99 -2.21 -55.97
C ALA A 191 12.06 -2.24 -54.42
N ALA A 192 11.37 -3.16 -53.75
CA ALA A 192 11.58 -4.61 -53.67
C ALA A 192 12.81 -5.00 -52.82
N SER A 193 12.53 -5.54 -51.62
CA SER A 193 13.06 -6.83 -51.15
C SER A 193 12.51 -7.16 -49.76
N GLU A 194 11.53 -8.06 -49.75
CA GLU A 194 11.32 -9.11 -48.73
C GLU A 194 12.52 -10.10 -48.81
N PRO A 195 12.97 -10.73 -47.72
CA PRO A 195 12.45 -12.07 -47.41
C PRO A 195 12.38 -12.44 -45.90
N VAL A 196 11.24 -13.05 -45.55
CA VAL A 196 11.04 -14.33 -44.81
C VAL A 196 11.51 -14.49 -43.34
N PRO A 197 10.63 -15.00 -42.44
CA PRO A 197 10.86 -15.28 -41.02
C PRO A 197 11.45 -16.67 -40.74
N PRO A 198 11.97 -16.92 -39.52
CA PRO A 198 12.04 -18.28 -38.98
C PRO A 198 11.21 -18.45 -37.69
N GLU A 199 10.09 -19.16 -37.83
CA GLU A 199 9.57 -20.16 -36.86
C GLU A 199 9.71 -21.53 -37.61
N PRO A 200 9.73 -22.74 -37.01
CA PRO A 200 9.44 -23.10 -35.62
C PRO A 200 10.36 -24.19 -35.00
N ALA A 201 10.38 -24.30 -33.67
CA ALA A 201 10.71 -25.56 -33.00
C ALA A 201 10.08 -25.62 -31.60
N ALA A 202 8.91 -26.26 -31.54
CA ALA A 202 8.41 -26.89 -30.33
C ALA A 202 9.37 -28.02 -29.91
N PRO A 203 9.44 -28.31 -28.60
CA PRO A 203 9.09 -29.67 -28.20
C PRO A 203 8.04 -29.69 -27.08
N LYS A 204 7.00 -30.49 -27.33
CA LYS A 204 6.03 -31.02 -26.36
C LYS A 204 6.51 -32.43 -25.95
N PRO A 205 5.82 -33.14 -25.05
CA PRO A 205 5.86 -33.10 -23.58
C PRO A 205 6.63 -34.30 -22.98
N ALA A 206 7.23 -34.14 -21.79
CA ALA A 206 7.60 -35.28 -20.96
C ALA A 206 6.63 -35.34 -19.76
N ALA A 207 5.69 -36.27 -19.85
CA ALA A 207 4.89 -36.73 -18.72
C ALA A 207 5.83 -37.47 -17.75
N HIS A 208 5.93 -36.99 -16.52
CA HIS A 208 6.26 -37.84 -15.38
C HIS A 208 5.05 -37.88 -14.46
N SER A 209 4.22 -38.87 -14.71
CA SER A 209 3.39 -39.51 -13.70
C SER A 209 4.33 -40.15 -12.68
N VAL A 210 4.29 -39.67 -11.44
CA VAL A 210 4.60 -40.48 -10.27
C VAL A 210 3.32 -40.60 -9.48
N ASP A 211 2.55 -41.59 -9.90
CA ASP A 211 1.65 -42.37 -9.08
C ASP A 211 2.52 -43.19 -8.12
N SER A 212 2.31 -43.04 -6.82
CA SER A 212 2.72 -44.01 -5.79
C SER A 212 1.96 -43.76 -4.49
N SER A 213 0.89 -44.55 -4.38
CA SER A 213 0.58 -45.37 -3.22
C SER A 213 -0.10 -44.72 -2.02
N GLU A 214 -1.43 -44.85 -2.05
CA GLU A 214 -2.23 -45.41 -0.97
C GLU A 214 -1.44 -46.29 0.00
N ALA A 215 -1.42 -45.89 1.27
CA ALA A 215 -1.37 -46.84 2.38
C ALA A 215 -2.68 -46.69 3.16
N ASP A 216 -3.59 -47.59 2.82
CA ASP A 216 -4.70 -48.08 3.61
C ASP A 216 -4.28 -48.28 5.08
N VAL A 217 -4.84 -47.49 5.99
CA VAL A 217 -5.01 -47.89 7.40
C VAL A 217 -6.42 -47.53 7.84
N LYS A 218 -7.28 -48.52 7.63
CA LYS A 218 -8.48 -48.92 8.37
C LYS A 218 -8.85 -48.11 9.65
N PRO A 219 -10.14 -47.81 9.85
CA PRO A 219 -10.64 -47.03 10.98
C PRO A 219 -10.81 -47.87 12.25
N ALA A 220 -10.49 -47.27 13.41
CA ALA A 220 -10.96 -47.73 14.71
C ALA A 220 -11.33 -46.52 15.58
N ALA A 221 -12.64 -46.22 15.65
CA ALA A 221 -13.24 -45.62 16.83
C ALA A 221 -13.27 -46.69 17.95
N PRO A 222 -13.26 -46.35 19.26
CA PRO A 222 -14.39 -45.63 19.86
C PRO A 222 -14.05 -44.58 20.94
N ALA A 223 -15.04 -43.71 21.11
CA ALA A 223 -15.33 -42.75 22.18
C ALA A 223 -14.63 -42.90 23.55
N THR A 224 -14.23 -41.77 24.15
CA THR A 224 -14.84 -41.25 25.41
C THR A 224 -14.32 -39.86 25.82
N SER A 225 -15.26 -38.90 25.91
CA SER A 225 -15.44 -37.87 26.94
C SER A 225 -14.42 -36.73 27.21
N PRO A 226 -14.92 -35.57 27.69
CA PRO A 226 -14.19 -34.30 27.71
C PRO A 226 -13.42 -34.10 29.01
N ASN A 227 -12.29 -33.38 28.95
CA ASN A 227 -11.70 -32.81 30.16
C ASN A 227 -11.27 -31.36 29.95
N ARG A 228 -11.73 -30.55 30.89
CA ARG A 228 -11.59 -29.10 31.02
C ARG A 228 -10.48 -28.86 32.06
N SER A 229 -9.80 -27.72 31.96
CA SER A 229 -8.69 -27.23 32.83
C SER A 229 -7.30 -27.70 32.33
N SER A 230 -6.27 -26.88 32.18
CA SER A 230 -5.91 -25.64 32.89
C SER A 230 -4.93 -24.81 32.06
N ALA A 231 -4.93 -23.50 32.29
CA ALA A 231 -3.95 -22.55 31.78
C ALA A 231 -2.53 -22.75 32.36
N THR A 232 -1.57 -22.10 31.71
CA THR A 232 -0.17 -21.78 32.13
C THR A 232 0.91 -22.83 31.83
N ALA A 233 1.54 -22.75 30.65
CA ALA A 233 2.97 -23.02 30.38
C ALA A 233 3.26 -22.97 28.86
N SER A 234 3.45 -21.78 28.27
CA SER A 234 3.80 -21.64 26.84
C SER A 234 5.12 -20.92 26.56
N GLU A 235 5.95 -20.62 27.57
CA GLU A 235 7.21 -19.90 27.35
C GLU A 235 8.48 -20.75 27.52
N ARG A 236 8.38 -22.05 27.86
CA ARG A 236 9.56 -22.94 27.94
C ARG A 236 9.85 -23.74 26.67
N SER A 237 8.88 -23.90 25.78
CA SER A 237 9.03 -24.78 24.62
C SER A 237 9.93 -24.20 23.52
N THR A 238 10.12 -22.87 23.48
CA THR A 238 10.95 -22.23 22.45
C THR A 238 12.45 -22.36 22.72
N SER A 239 12.86 -22.45 23.99
CA SER A 239 14.26 -22.62 24.36
C SER A 239 14.79 -24.00 23.98
N ASP A 240 14.01 -25.06 24.26
CA ASP A 240 14.40 -26.44 23.92
C ASP A 240 14.38 -26.68 22.40
N GLU A 241 13.58 -25.91 21.65
CA GLU A 241 13.54 -25.97 20.19
C GLU A 241 14.74 -25.27 19.54
N LEU A 242 15.23 -24.17 20.13
CA LEU A 242 16.44 -23.49 19.66
C LEU A 242 17.70 -24.32 19.91
N ASP A 243 17.84 -24.99 21.07
CA ASP A 243 18.97 -25.89 21.34
C ASP A 243 19.02 -27.04 20.32
N ARG A 244 17.87 -27.62 19.96
CA ARG A 244 17.80 -28.66 18.91
C ARG A 244 18.21 -28.17 17.53
N LEU A 245 17.88 -26.93 17.17
CA LEU A 245 18.27 -26.35 15.88
C LEU A 245 19.78 -26.04 15.83
N VAL A 246 20.40 -25.72 16.97
CA VAL A 246 21.86 -25.54 17.08
C VAL A 246 22.58 -26.88 16.93
N ASP A 247 22.12 -27.94 17.59
CA ASP A 247 22.69 -29.29 17.45
C ASP A 247 22.59 -29.81 15.99
N GLN A 248 21.50 -29.50 15.28
CA GLN A 248 21.34 -29.87 13.87
C GLN A 248 22.26 -29.09 12.92
N LEU A 249 22.65 -27.86 13.27
CA LEU A 249 23.57 -27.07 12.44
C LEU A 249 25.00 -27.61 12.53
N ASP A 250 25.40 -28.15 13.68
CA ASP A 250 26.74 -28.72 13.90
C ASP A 250 26.94 -30.06 13.15
N GLU A 251 25.84 -30.78 12.86
CA GLU A 251 25.86 -32.04 12.10
C GLU A 251 25.96 -31.83 10.57
N LEU A 252 25.70 -30.61 10.07
CA LEU A 252 25.67 -30.28 8.64
C LEU A 252 27.04 -29.88 8.04
N ASP A 253 28.10 -29.82 8.86
CA ASP A 253 29.45 -29.40 8.44
C ASP A 253 30.48 -30.56 8.35
N ILE A 254 30.01 -31.77 8.00
CA ILE A 254 30.82 -32.99 7.77
C ILE A 254 30.75 -33.41 6.30
#